data_AF-A0A3C0K5B5-F1
#
_entry.id   AF-A0A3C0K5B5-F1
#
_cell.length_a   1.000
_cell.length_b   1.000
_cell.length_c   1.000
_cell.angle_alpha   90.00
_cell.angle_beta   90.00
_cell.angle_gamma   90.00
#
_symmetry.space_group_name_H-M   'P 1'
#
loop_
_entity.id
_entity.type
_entity.pdbx_description
1 polymer ?
#
loop_
_entity_poly.entity_id
_entity_poly.type
_entity_poly.pdbx_seq_one_letter_code
_entity_poly.pdbx_strand_id
1 'polypeptide(L)'
;TLDEKQIVVVTHGSTVATNALLELQGSKSALITTIGFKDIYRIGRQARKHIYGFKPSDSTDLLSNNCVFEITERISSDGEILQPIVLDEVQ
;
A
#
# COMPACT_ATOMS: atom_id res chain seq x y z
N THR A 1 13.16 40.70 -13.17
CA THR A 1 12.52 40.24 -11.92
C THR A 1 11.09 39.91 -12.27
N LEU A 2 10.71 38.63 -12.20
CA LEU A 2 9.32 38.20 -12.47
C LEU A 2 8.44 38.76 -11.34
N ASP A 3 7.35 39.43 -11.71
CA ASP A 3 6.41 40.05 -10.78
C ASP A 3 5.50 38.96 -10.19
N GLU A 4 5.54 38.74 -8.87
CA GLU A 4 4.86 37.63 -8.17
C GLU A 4 3.33 37.59 -8.41
N LYS A 5 2.75 38.67 -8.91
CA LYS A 5 1.31 38.82 -9.15
C LYS A 5 0.78 38.17 -10.44
N GLN A 6 1.62 37.52 -11.25
CA GLN A 6 1.21 36.92 -12.53
C GLN A 6 1.49 35.42 -12.70
N ILE A 7 1.69 34.66 -11.61
CA ILE A 7 1.85 33.21 -11.71
C ILE A 7 0.48 32.53 -11.62
N VAL A 8 -0.04 32.07 -12.76
CA VAL A 8 -1.36 31.41 -12.85
C VAL A 8 -1.28 29.92 -12.50
N VAL A 9 -0.17 29.24 -12.83
CA VAL A 9 0.08 27.82 -12.50
C VAL A 9 1.60 27.57 -12.46
N VAL A 10 2.03 26.73 -11.51
CA VAL A 10 3.37 26.12 -11.51
C VAL A 10 3.20 24.60 -11.53
N THR A 11 3.92 23.94 -12.42
CA THR A 11 3.98 22.47 -12.49
C THR A 11 5.42 22.04 -12.27
N HIS A 12 5.65 21.17 -11.28
CA HIS A 12 6.96 20.61 -10.97
C HIS A 12 6.92 19.08 -11.09
N GLY A 13 7.80 18.53 -11.92
CA GLY A 13 8.00 17.09 -12.06
C GLY A 13 9.30 16.67 -11.38
N SER A 14 9.24 15.64 -10.54
CA SER A 14 10.41 15.09 -9.83
C SER A 14 10.35 13.56 -9.80
N THR A 15 11.51 12.91 -9.79
CA THR A 15 11.68 11.45 -9.71
C THR A 15 12.01 10.97 -8.29
N VAL A 16 11.99 11.87 -7.29
CA VAL A 16 12.31 11.51 -5.90
C VAL A 16 11.43 10.36 -5.39
N ALA A 17 10.13 10.38 -5.68
CA ALA A 17 9.21 9.32 -5.25
C ALA A 17 9.50 7.98 -5.93
N THR A 18 9.81 7.99 -7.23
CA THR A 18 10.11 6.74 -7.96
C THR A 18 11.44 6.14 -7.53
N ASN A 19 12.45 6.98 -7.30
CA ASN A 19 13.76 6.52 -6.84
C ASN A 19 13.67 5.96 -5.41
N ALA A 20 12.96 6.65 -4.51
CA ALA A 20 12.71 6.16 -3.16
C ALA A 20 12.03 4.78 -3.15
N LEU A 21 11.08 4.54 -4.04
CA LEU A 21 10.43 3.23 -4.19
C LEU A 21 11.39 2.15 -4.70
N LEU A 22 12.17 2.46 -5.74
CA LEU A 22 13.14 1.51 -6.34
C LEU A 22 14.26 1.13 -5.36
N GLU A 23 14.68 2.08 -4.53
CA GLU A 23 15.75 1.88 -3.53
C GLU A 23 15.22 1.40 -2.17
N LEU A 24 13.90 1.17 -2.07
CA LEU A 24 13.22 0.79 -0.82
C LEU A 24 13.51 1.78 0.34
N GLN A 25 13.74 3.05 0.01
CA GLN A 25 14.03 4.14 0.95
C GLN A 25 12.75 4.90 1.29
N GLY A 26 11.88 4.24 2.06
CA GLY A 26 10.63 4.82 2.57
C GLY A 26 10.66 5.08 4.08
N SER A 27 9.60 5.70 4.59
CA SER A 27 9.34 5.75 6.03
C SER A 27 8.89 4.39 6.55
N LYS A 28 9.21 4.09 7.81
CA LYS A 28 8.63 2.94 8.53
C LYS A 28 7.11 3.05 8.49
N SER A 29 6.46 2.00 8.01
CA SER A 29 5.02 1.96 7.75
C SER A 29 4.45 0.63 8.25
N ALA A 30 3.14 0.59 8.47
CA ALA A 30 2.39 -0.61 8.81
C ALA A 30 1.14 -0.70 7.93
N LEU A 31 0.65 -1.92 7.72
CA LEU A 31 -0.59 -2.19 7.01
C LEU A 31 -1.61 -2.78 7.99
N ILE A 32 -2.79 -2.20 8.04
CA ILE A 32 -3.94 -2.76 8.77
C ILE A 32 -4.89 -3.35 7.74
N THR A 33 -5.30 -4.60 7.97
CA THR A 33 -6.17 -5.37 7.08
C THR A 33 -7.37 -5.89 7.85
N THR A 34 -8.41 -6.28 7.12
CA THR A 34 -9.53 -7.00 7.68
C THR A 34 -9.11 -8.33 8.30
N ILE A 35 -9.72 -8.74 9.40
CA ILE A 35 -9.45 -10.07 9.97
C ILE A 35 -9.68 -11.19 8.93
N GLY A 36 -8.68 -12.06 8.79
CA GLY A 36 -8.58 -13.09 7.76
C GLY A 36 -7.90 -12.66 6.47
N PHE A 37 -7.40 -11.41 6.38
CA PHE A 37 -6.78 -10.83 5.18
C PHE A 37 -5.31 -10.44 5.37
N LYS A 38 -4.65 -10.84 6.47
CA LYS A 38 -3.23 -10.52 6.75
C LYS A 38 -2.30 -10.71 5.56
N ASP A 39 -2.42 -11.84 4.86
CA ASP A 39 -1.50 -12.22 3.80
C ASP A 39 -1.84 -11.61 2.42
N ILE A 40 -2.92 -10.81 2.31
CA ILE A 40 -3.36 -10.25 1.02
C ILE A 40 -2.27 -9.43 0.33
N TYR A 41 -1.45 -8.73 1.13
CA TYR A 41 -0.32 -7.95 0.63
C TYR A 41 0.74 -8.82 -0.07
N ARG A 42 1.06 -9.98 0.52
CA ARG A 42 2.10 -10.90 0.03
C ARG A 42 1.60 -11.76 -1.12
N ILE A 43 0.35 -12.21 -1.04
CA ILE A 43 -0.31 -12.92 -2.13
C ILE A 43 -0.46 -12.00 -3.34
N GLY A 44 -0.71 -10.71 -3.10
CA GLY A 44 -0.93 -9.71 -4.13
C GLY A 44 -2.05 -10.12 -5.09
N ARG A 45 -1.90 -9.76 -6.37
CA ARG A 45 -2.87 -10.11 -7.42
C ARG A 45 -2.46 -11.35 -8.23
N GLN A 46 -1.44 -12.08 -7.80
CA GLN A 46 -0.87 -13.20 -8.55
C GLN A 46 -0.48 -12.84 -10.00
N ALA A 47 -0.16 -11.56 -10.25
CA ALA A 47 0.30 -11.09 -11.54
C ALA A 47 1.68 -11.70 -11.85
N ARG A 48 1.74 -12.62 -12.80
CA ARG A 48 2.98 -13.30 -13.17
C ARG A 48 3.79 -12.44 -14.13
N LYS A 49 4.95 -11.96 -13.67
CA LYS A 49 5.94 -11.28 -14.52
C LYS A 49 6.43 -12.18 -15.66
N HIS A 50 6.57 -13.48 -15.39
CA HIS A 50 6.95 -14.49 -16.37
C HIS A 50 5.83 -15.54 -16.49
N ILE A 51 4.93 -15.36 -17.46
CA ILE A 51 3.71 -16.19 -17.61
C ILE A 51 4.04 -17.68 -17.78
N TYR A 52 5.15 -18.01 -18.46
CA TYR A 52 5.60 -19.38 -18.70
C TYR A 52 6.63 -19.90 -17.68
N GLY A 53 6.96 -19.11 -16.64
CA GLY A 53 7.86 -19.55 -15.58
C GLY A 53 7.17 -20.55 -14.66
N PHE A 54 7.80 -21.71 -14.43
CA PHE A 54 7.27 -22.71 -13.50
C PHE A 54 7.32 -22.24 -12.03
N LYS A 55 8.36 -21.47 -11.68
CA LYS A 55 8.53 -20.89 -10.35
C LYS A 55 8.06 -19.44 -10.34
N PRO A 56 7.34 -19.00 -9.29
CA PRO A 56 7.11 -17.59 -9.03
C PRO A 56 8.44 -16.84 -8.88
N SER A 57 8.49 -15.58 -9.31
CA SER A 57 9.61 -14.71 -9.00
C SER A 57 9.54 -14.28 -7.54
N ASP A 58 10.66 -14.32 -6.84
CA ASP A 58 10.75 -13.73 -5.50
C ASP A 58 10.47 -12.22 -5.57
N SER A 59 9.54 -11.76 -4.75
CA SER A 59 9.29 -10.34 -4.53
C SER A 59 9.84 -9.94 -3.17
N THR A 60 10.54 -8.81 -3.10
CA THR A 60 10.89 -8.19 -1.83
C THR A 60 9.65 -7.47 -1.29
N ASP A 61 9.17 -7.93 -0.14
CA ASP A 61 8.06 -7.29 0.57
C ASP A 61 8.52 -5.91 1.10
N LEU A 62 7.75 -4.85 0.84
CA LEU A 62 7.95 -3.50 1.39
C LEU A 62 7.72 -3.46 2.90
N LEU A 63 6.87 -4.36 3.39
CA LEU A 63 6.50 -4.49 4.80
C LEU A 63 6.88 -5.88 5.29
N SER A 64 7.54 -5.94 6.44
CA SER A 64 7.72 -7.22 7.13
C SER A 64 6.38 -7.75 7.65
N ASN A 65 6.26 -9.07 7.84
CA ASN A 65 5.06 -9.69 8.42
C ASN A 65 4.67 -9.10 9.79
N ASN A 66 5.64 -8.59 10.55
CA ASN A 66 5.41 -7.99 11.86
C ASN A 66 4.88 -6.54 11.77
N CYS A 67 4.79 -5.99 10.56
CA CYS A 67 4.21 -4.69 10.25
C CYS A 67 2.83 -4.81 9.58
N VAL A 68 2.26 -6.02 9.53
CA VAL A 68 0.90 -6.25 9.00
C VAL A 68 0.01 -6.74 10.14
N PHE A 69 -1.05 -5.98 10.40
CA PHE A 69 -1.99 -6.18 11.48
C PHE A 69 -3.37 -6.46 10.91
N GLU A 70 -4.18 -7.18 11.69
CA GLU A 70 -5.57 -7.43 11.40
C GLU A 70 -6.41 -6.70 12.43
N ILE A 71 -7.53 -6.14 11.98
CA ILE A 71 -8.57 -5.58 12.85
C ILE A 71 -9.88 -6.29 12.57
N THR A 72 -10.72 -6.40 13.58
CA THR A 72 -12.04 -6.97 13.48
C THR A 72 -13.02 -5.94 12.91
N GLU A 73 -13.43 -6.15 11.68
CA GLU A 73 -14.44 -5.38 10.94
C GLU A 73 -14.93 -6.17 9.69
N ARG A 74 -16.00 -5.72 9.05
CA ARG A 74 -16.45 -6.25 7.75
C ARG A 74 -17.44 -5.31 7.07
N ILE A 75 -17.22 -5.06 5.77
CA ILE A 75 -18.15 -4.33 4.90
C ILE A 75 -18.48 -5.19 3.67
N SER A 76 -19.75 -5.20 3.25
CA SER A 76 -20.19 -5.90 2.04
C SER A 76 -19.79 -5.16 0.76
N SER A 77 -19.95 -5.79 -0.39
CA SER A 77 -19.72 -5.14 -1.69
C SER A 77 -20.62 -3.93 -1.94
N ASP A 78 -21.79 -3.90 -1.30
CA ASP A 78 -22.78 -2.83 -1.43
C ASP A 78 -22.59 -1.72 -0.37
N GLY A 79 -21.56 -1.84 0.47
CA GLY A 79 -21.25 -0.87 1.53
C GLY A 79 -21.96 -1.11 2.86
N GLU A 80 -22.69 -2.23 3.01
CA GLU A 80 -23.34 -2.59 4.28
C GLU A 80 -22.28 -2.99 5.33
N ILE A 81 -22.42 -2.48 6.55
CA ILE A 81 -21.56 -2.87 7.68
C ILE A 81 -22.06 -4.22 8.21
N LEU A 82 -21.36 -5.30 7.85
CA LEU A 82 -21.64 -6.65 8.36
C LEU A 82 -21.04 -6.85 9.75
N GLN A 83 -19.92 -6.18 10.05
CA GLN A 83 -19.28 -6.21 11.35
C GLN A 83 -18.63 -4.84 11.63
N PRO A 84 -19.02 -4.15 12.71
CA PRO A 84 -18.41 -2.88 13.11
C PRO A 84 -16.92 -3.03 13.43
N ILE A 85 -16.17 -1.95 13.23
CA ILE A 85 -14.74 -1.88 13.57
C ILE A 85 -14.52 -1.88 15.09
N VAL A 86 -13.58 -2.70 15.56
CA VAL A 86 -13.15 -2.76 16.98
C VAL A 86 -11.80 -2.03 17.12
N LEU A 87 -11.85 -0.73 17.42
CA LEU A 87 -10.65 0.13 17.43
C LEU A 87 -9.60 -0.25 18.47
N ASP A 88 -10.01 -0.89 19.57
CA ASP A 88 -9.11 -1.23 20.68
C ASP A 88 -8.14 -2.38 20.36
N GLU A 89 -8.30 -3.04 19.21
CA GLU A 89 -7.44 -4.16 18.79
C GLU A 89 -6.10 -3.73 18.18
N VAL A 90 -5.97 -2.45 17.78
CA VAL A 90 -4.74 -1.92 17.18
C VAL A 90 -4.16 -0.86 18.11
N GLN A 91 -3.06 -1.19 18.79
CA GLN A 91 -2.29 -0.31 19.69
C GLN A 91 -0.91 0.05 19.11
#